data_AF-A0A7C1HDG7-F1
#
_entry.id   AF-A0A7C1HDG7-F1
#
_cell.length_a   1.000
_cell.length_b   1.000
_cell.length_c   1.000
_cell.angle_alpha   90.00
_cell.angle_beta   90.00
_cell.angle_gamma   90.00
#
_symmetry.space_group_name_H-M   'P 1'
#
loop_
_entity.id
_entity.type
_entity.pdbx_description
1 polymer ?
#
loop_
_entity_poly.entity_id
_entity_poly.type
_entity_poly.pdbx_seq_one_letter_code
_entity_poly.pdbx_strand_id
1 'polypeptide(L)'
;MTGPATPRQPANVVAGPGVGRWHCPCCGEDVSRLLPNGMLNRHPLCPADIWLPHPDIETAARELGAHPDHDVCLGCRDTLRQLLGTLLVPAEERATPLESRGRVDTGLIGAVVPGLSHETLILVFDADDSRLGIAEAIPLSQFDPRRMTYPDERGAIAVAVWAVYQRVLEQVRAETP
;
A
#
# COMPACT_ATOMS: atom_id res chain seq x y z
N MET A 1 20.91 32.42 25.64
CA MET A 1 20.04 31.29 25.25
C MET A 1 20.92 30.12 24.86
N THR A 2 21.15 29.22 25.80
CA THR A 2 21.92 27.98 25.60
C THR A 2 21.02 26.93 24.93
N GLY A 3 21.39 26.49 23.73
CA GLY A 3 20.73 25.38 23.04
C GLY A 3 20.88 24.05 23.79
N PRO A 4 20.06 23.02 23.47
CA PRO A 4 20.07 21.76 24.19
C PRO A 4 21.43 21.05 24.03
N ALA A 5 21.94 20.53 25.15
CA ALA A 5 23.17 19.74 25.17
C ALA A 5 22.93 18.39 24.49
N THR A 6 23.77 18.06 23.50
CA THR A 6 23.80 16.75 22.87
C THR A 6 24.07 15.67 23.95
N PRO A 7 23.29 14.59 24.03
CA PRO A 7 23.55 13.52 25.00
C PRO A 7 24.96 12.96 24.79
N ARG A 8 25.80 13.04 25.81
CA ARG A 8 27.15 12.45 25.79
C ARG A 8 27.00 10.93 25.77
N GLN A 9 27.40 10.31 24.66
CA GLN A 9 27.42 8.85 24.56
C GLN A 9 28.36 8.28 25.63
N PRO A 10 27.94 7.26 26.41
CA PRO A 10 28.78 6.67 27.46
C PRO A 10 30.09 6.14 26.86
N ALA A 11 31.22 6.40 27.54
CA ALA A 11 32.57 6.10 27.05
C ALA A 11 32.86 4.60 26.82
N ASN A 12 31.96 3.72 27.25
CA ASN A 12 32.03 2.27 27.12
C ASN A 12 31.14 1.71 25.99
N VAL A 13 30.46 2.58 25.23
CA VAL A 13 29.69 2.16 24.04
C VAL A 13 30.59 2.26 22.83
N VAL A 14 31.15 1.14 22.39
CA VAL A 14 31.76 1.04 21.07
C VAL A 14 30.64 1.20 20.04
N ALA A 15 30.74 2.19 19.16
CA ALA A 15 29.83 2.29 18.02
C ALA A 15 29.93 0.97 17.23
N GLY A 16 28.82 0.24 17.14
CA GLY A 16 28.76 -0.95 16.29
C GLY A 16 29.12 -0.60 14.84
N PRO A 17 29.41 -1.59 13.98
CA PRO A 17 29.56 -1.32 12.56
C PRO A 17 28.37 -0.46 12.15
N GLY A 18 28.64 0.73 11.60
CA GLY A 18 27.61 1.68 11.24
C GLY A 18 26.71 0.98 10.22
N VAL A 19 25.64 0.36 10.69
CA VAL A 19 24.62 -0.24 9.86
C VAL A 19 23.98 0.95 9.15
N GLY A 20 24.56 1.28 7.99
CA GLY A 20 24.25 2.52 7.29
C GLY A 20 22.74 2.64 7.11
N ARG A 21 22.25 3.87 7.04
CA ARG A 21 20.87 4.08 6.59
C ARG A 21 20.84 4.14 5.07
N TRP A 22 19.68 3.89 4.50
CA TRP A 22 19.41 4.19 3.11
C TRP A 22 18.01 4.79 3.00
N HIS A 23 17.82 5.59 1.96
CA HIS A 23 16.57 6.29 1.74
C HIS A 23 15.60 5.40 0.96
N CYS A 24 14.47 5.04 1.57
CA CYS A 24 13.45 4.22 0.92
C CYS A 24 12.60 5.09 -0.02
N PRO A 25 12.51 4.79 -1.33
CA PRO A 25 11.76 5.62 -2.28
C PRO A 25 10.24 5.55 -2.10
N CYS A 26 9.74 4.56 -1.34
CA CYS A 26 8.31 4.37 -1.10
C CYS A 26 7.80 5.23 0.06
N CYS A 27 8.47 5.19 1.22
CA CYS A 27 8.08 5.98 2.39
C CYS A 27 8.83 7.31 2.54
N GLY A 28 9.90 7.54 1.78
CA GLY A 28 10.71 8.76 1.88
C GLY A 28 11.55 8.87 3.16
N GLU A 29 11.70 7.79 3.91
CA GLU A 29 12.40 7.77 5.20
C GLU A 29 13.80 7.15 5.10
N ASP A 30 14.69 7.58 5.98
CA ASP A 30 16.00 6.96 6.21
C ASP A 30 15.86 5.70 7.07
N VAL A 31 15.82 4.54 6.44
CA VAL A 31 15.64 3.24 7.10
C VAL A 31 16.97 2.52 7.31
N SER A 32 17.03 1.62 8.29
CA SER A 32 18.20 0.75 8.51
C SER A 32 18.51 -0.10 7.28
N ARG A 33 19.78 -0.18 6.87
CA ARG A 33 20.22 -1.04 5.74
C ARG A 33 20.14 -2.53 6.05
N LEU A 34 20.26 -2.92 7.31
CA LEU A 34 20.15 -4.31 7.75
C LEU A 34 18.94 -4.49 8.66
N LEU A 35 18.26 -5.62 8.50
CA LEU A 35 17.24 -6.13 9.42
C LEU A 35 17.90 -6.72 10.67
N PRO A 36 17.16 -6.90 11.79
CA PRO A 36 17.71 -7.50 13.02
C PRO A 36 18.30 -8.90 12.84
N ASN A 37 17.84 -9.64 11.81
CA ASN A 37 18.38 -10.96 11.45
C ASN A 37 19.63 -10.91 10.55
N GLY A 38 20.17 -9.71 10.27
CA GLY A 38 21.36 -9.51 9.44
C GLY A 38 21.11 -9.47 7.93
N MET A 39 19.86 -9.68 7.47
CA MET A 39 19.53 -9.56 6.04
C MET A 39 19.49 -8.11 5.57
N LEU A 40 19.72 -7.86 4.28
CA LEU A 40 19.53 -6.54 3.68
C LEU A 40 18.06 -6.12 3.75
N ASN A 41 17.80 -4.93 4.27
CA ASN A 41 16.49 -4.28 4.24
C ASN A 41 16.30 -3.54 2.92
N ARG A 42 16.45 -4.27 1.81
CA ARG A 42 16.32 -3.76 0.44
C ARG A 42 15.70 -4.87 -0.39
N HIS A 43 14.42 -4.72 -0.71
CA HIS A 43 13.62 -5.77 -1.29
C HIS A 43 13.10 -5.32 -2.66
N PRO A 44 13.40 -6.06 -3.74
CA PRO A 44 12.85 -5.76 -5.05
C PRO A 44 11.35 -5.94 -5.01
N LEU A 45 10.63 -5.04 -5.66
CA LEU A 45 9.22 -5.21 -5.93
C LEU A 45 9.02 -6.18 -7.09
N CYS A 46 7.96 -6.96 -7.03
CA CYS A 46 7.43 -7.71 -8.15
C CYS A 46 6.05 -7.16 -8.55
N PRO A 47 5.48 -7.54 -9.70
CA PRO A 47 4.15 -7.10 -10.12
C PRO A 47 3.07 -7.30 -9.04
N ALA A 48 3.12 -8.42 -8.31
CA ALA A 48 2.15 -8.73 -7.25
C ALA A 48 2.28 -7.82 -6.02
N ASP A 49 3.38 -7.07 -5.89
CA ASP A 49 3.57 -6.10 -4.81
C ASP A 49 2.95 -4.74 -5.14
N ILE A 50 2.65 -4.48 -6.42
CA ILE A 50 2.25 -3.15 -6.91
C ILE A 50 0.91 -3.12 -7.63
N TRP A 51 0.36 -4.25 -8.07
CA TRP A 51 -1.01 -4.31 -8.59
C TRP A 51 -1.63 -5.69 -8.47
N LEU A 52 -2.96 -5.71 -8.41
CA LEU A 52 -3.73 -6.94 -8.48
C LEU A 52 -3.65 -7.56 -9.89
N PRO A 53 -3.68 -8.90 -10.01
CA PRO A 53 -3.62 -9.59 -11.30
C PRO A 53 -4.94 -9.47 -12.08
N HIS A 54 -5.22 -8.28 -12.60
CA HIS A 54 -6.38 -7.95 -13.44
C HIS A 54 -5.94 -7.06 -14.61
N PRO A 55 -6.36 -7.35 -15.86
CA PRO A 55 -5.86 -6.65 -17.05
C PRO A 55 -6.14 -5.14 -17.02
N ASP A 56 -7.37 -4.71 -16.68
CA ASP A 56 -7.68 -3.27 -16.59
C ASP A 56 -6.82 -2.55 -15.52
N ILE A 57 -6.51 -3.22 -14.40
CA ILE A 57 -5.70 -2.67 -13.32
C ILE A 57 -4.24 -2.54 -13.78
N GLU A 58 -3.69 -3.61 -14.36
CA GLU A 58 -2.32 -3.64 -14.87
C GLU A 58 -2.11 -2.58 -15.95
N THR A 59 -3.04 -2.48 -16.90
CA THR A 59 -2.98 -1.46 -17.96
C THR A 59 -3.00 -0.06 -17.36
N ALA A 60 -3.97 0.26 -16.50
CA ALA A 60 -4.09 1.59 -15.93
C ALA A 60 -2.90 1.98 -15.03
N ALA A 61 -2.37 1.02 -14.25
CA ALA A 61 -1.18 1.23 -13.43
C ALA A 61 0.05 1.54 -14.30
N ARG A 62 0.26 0.79 -15.39
CA ARG A 62 1.38 1.02 -16.31
C ARG A 62 1.27 2.33 -17.06
N GLU A 63 0.06 2.73 -17.46
CA GLU A 63 -0.17 4.03 -18.12
C GLU A 63 0.19 5.21 -17.21
N LEU A 64 0.06 5.04 -15.89
CA LEU A 64 0.53 6.01 -14.88
C LEU A 64 2.02 5.87 -14.52
N GLY A 65 2.74 4.95 -15.16
CA GLY A 65 4.18 4.77 -14.97
C GLY A 65 4.57 3.78 -13.87
N ALA A 66 3.64 2.93 -13.41
CA ALA A 66 3.99 1.89 -12.43
C ALA A 66 4.97 0.87 -13.01
N HIS A 67 6.08 0.66 -12.29
CA HIS A 67 7.11 -0.31 -12.65
C HIS A 67 7.64 -1.01 -11.40
N PRO A 68 7.84 -2.34 -11.41
CA PRO A 68 8.40 -3.07 -10.28
C PRO A 68 9.92 -2.90 -10.10
N ASP A 69 10.58 -1.97 -10.81
CA ASP A 69 12.05 -1.86 -10.82
C ASP A 69 12.62 -1.07 -9.64
N HIS A 70 11.85 -0.97 -8.57
CA HIS A 70 12.23 -0.25 -7.36
C HIS A 70 12.48 -1.23 -6.22
N ASP A 71 13.61 -1.02 -5.55
CA ASP A 71 13.84 -1.63 -4.24
C ASP A 71 13.19 -0.78 -3.15
N VAL A 72 12.46 -1.41 -2.25
CA VAL A 72 11.84 -0.77 -1.08
C VAL A 72 12.30 -1.42 0.23
N CYS A 73 12.02 -0.77 1.36
CA CYS A 73 12.23 -1.40 2.66
C CYS A 73 11.20 -2.51 2.92
N LEU A 74 11.52 -3.45 3.81
CA LEU A 74 10.65 -4.59 4.13
C LEU A 74 9.24 -4.12 4.55
N GLY A 75 9.19 -3.11 5.43
CA GLY A 75 7.92 -2.56 5.91
C GLY A 75 7.07 -1.98 4.77
N CYS A 76 7.67 -1.27 3.82
CA CYS A 76 6.97 -0.79 2.63
C CYS A 76 6.46 -1.95 1.78
N ARG A 77 7.29 -2.94 1.44
CA ARG A 77 6.86 -4.08 0.62
C ARG A 77 5.67 -4.81 1.24
N ASP A 78 5.72 -5.06 2.55
CA ASP A 78 4.66 -5.77 3.26
C ASP A 78 3.39 -4.90 3.35
N THR A 79 3.53 -3.59 3.58
CA THR A 79 2.39 -2.65 3.59
C THR A 79 1.71 -2.57 2.22
N LEU A 80 2.49 -2.47 1.14
CA LEU A 80 1.94 -2.39 -0.22
C LEU A 80 1.09 -3.63 -0.53
N ARG A 81 1.59 -4.83 -0.19
CA ARG A 81 0.82 -6.09 -0.34
C ARG A 81 -0.48 -6.10 0.45
N GLN A 82 -0.46 -5.58 1.67
CA GLN A 82 -1.65 -5.53 2.54
C GLN A 82 -2.69 -4.51 2.05
N LEU A 83 -2.27 -3.45 1.38
CA LEU A 83 -3.19 -2.46 0.81
C LEU A 83 -3.94 -3.01 -0.41
N LEU A 84 -3.26 -3.77 -1.26
CA LEU A 84 -3.87 -4.32 -2.48
C LEU A 84 -5.09 -5.20 -2.15
N GLY A 85 -6.19 -4.94 -2.85
CA GLY A 85 -7.44 -5.67 -2.65
C GLY A 85 -8.30 -5.17 -1.49
N THR A 86 -7.87 -4.12 -0.78
CA THR A 86 -8.70 -3.46 0.24
C THR A 86 -9.83 -2.66 -0.41
N LEU A 87 -11.05 -2.81 0.11
CA LEU A 87 -12.18 -1.99 -0.30
C LEU A 87 -12.20 -0.65 0.47
N LEU A 88 -12.61 0.42 -0.21
CA LEU A 88 -12.69 1.77 0.34
C LEU A 88 -14.09 2.35 0.15
N VAL A 89 -14.61 3.01 1.18
CA VAL A 89 -15.75 3.92 1.03
C VAL A 89 -15.29 5.24 0.39
N PRO A 90 -16.20 5.98 -0.28
CA PRO A 90 -15.88 7.28 -0.88
C PRO A 90 -15.33 8.27 0.13
N ALA A 91 -14.48 9.20 -0.34
CA ALA A 91 -13.86 10.22 0.51
C ALA A 91 -14.88 11.14 1.22
N GLU A 92 -16.06 11.31 0.63
CA GLU A 92 -17.12 12.20 1.12
C GLU A 92 -17.89 11.59 2.31
N GLU A 93 -17.90 10.26 2.43
CA GLU A 93 -18.57 9.53 3.51
C GLU A 93 -17.61 9.39 4.70
N ARG A 94 -17.54 10.42 5.54
CA ARG A 94 -16.77 10.36 6.79
C ARG A 94 -17.29 9.22 7.71
N ALA A 95 -16.50 8.15 7.78
CA ALA A 95 -16.25 7.33 8.97
C ALA A 95 -17.44 6.58 9.59
N THR A 96 -18.38 6.08 8.79
CA THR A 96 -19.23 4.96 9.26
C THR A 96 -18.79 3.72 8.48
N PRO A 97 -18.04 2.79 9.09
CA PRO A 97 -17.75 1.49 8.49
C PRO A 97 -19.06 0.86 7.99
N LEU A 98 -19.07 0.28 6.78
CA LEU A 98 -20.29 -0.31 6.25
C LEU A 98 -20.74 -1.45 7.17
N GLU A 99 -21.93 -1.32 7.78
CA GLU A 99 -22.41 -2.25 8.82
C GLU A 99 -22.81 -3.64 8.29
N SER A 100 -22.54 -3.98 7.02
CA SER A 100 -22.58 -5.37 6.46
C SER A 100 -22.60 -5.40 4.94
N ARG A 101 -23.26 -4.40 4.32
CA ARG A 101 -23.62 -4.40 2.90
C ARG A 101 -22.87 -3.32 2.13
N GLY A 102 -22.20 -3.75 1.06
CA GLY A 102 -21.46 -2.86 0.16
C GLY A 102 -22.32 -1.81 -0.56
N ARG A 103 -21.71 -0.68 -0.97
CA ARG A 103 -22.38 0.46 -1.65
C ARG A 103 -21.93 0.60 -3.10
N VAL A 104 -22.67 1.39 -3.90
CA VAL A 104 -22.45 1.56 -5.35
C VAL A 104 -21.09 2.18 -5.69
N ASP A 105 -20.56 2.98 -4.77
CA ASP A 105 -19.38 3.81 -4.89
C ASP A 105 -18.19 3.26 -4.06
N THR A 106 -18.28 2.00 -3.65
CA THR A 106 -17.18 1.33 -2.95
C THR A 106 -16.10 0.97 -3.97
N GLY A 107 -14.94 1.62 -3.83
CA GLY A 107 -13.78 1.34 -4.64
C GLY A 107 -12.90 0.22 -4.08
N LEU A 108 -11.93 -0.21 -4.88
CA LEU A 108 -10.92 -1.21 -4.54
C LEU A 108 -9.53 -0.63 -4.76
N ILE A 109 -8.63 -0.79 -3.80
CA ILE A 109 -7.21 -0.53 -4.02
C ILE A 109 -6.67 -1.59 -4.99
N GLY A 110 -6.58 -1.23 -6.26
CA GLY A 110 -6.17 -2.13 -7.33
C GLY A 110 -4.67 -2.12 -7.57
N ALA A 111 -4.04 -0.96 -7.35
CA ALA A 111 -2.62 -0.78 -7.58
C ALA A 111 -2.02 0.27 -6.65
N VAL A 112 -0.71 0.19 -6.48
CA VAL A 112 0.13 1.16 -5.78
C VAL A 112 1.33 1.48 -6.67
N VAL A 113 1.72 2.74 -6.75
CA VAL A 113 2.75 3.24 -7.66
C VAL A 113 3.84 3.91 -6.84
N PRO A 114 4.89 3.18 -6.44
CA PRO A 114 5.97 3.75 -5.64
C PRO A 114 6.83 4.73 -6.46
N GLY A 115 7.19 5.86 -5.85
CA GLY A 115 8.22 6.75 -6.39
C GLY A 115 7.78 7.65 -7.55
N LEU A 116 6.49 7.70 -7.88
CA LEU A 116 5.99 8.67 -8.86
C LEU A 116 6.04 10.08 -8.23
N SER A 117 6.83 10.99 -8.82
CA SER A 117 7.00 12.35 -8.30
C SER A 117 7.49 12.43 -6.84
N HIS A 118 8.35 11.50 -6.42
CA HIS A 118 8.84 11.36 -5.04
C HIS A 118 7.80 10.92 -4.00
N GLU A 119 6.67 10.39 -4.44
CA GLU A 119 5.61 9.89 -3.57
C GLU A 119 5.08 8.54 -4.05
N THR A 120 4.51 7.76 -3.13
CA THR A 120 3.79 6.54 -3.50
C THR A 120 2.32 6.89 -3.71
N LEU A 121 1.74 6.53 -4.85
CA LEU A 121 0.31 6.67 -5.09
C LEU A 121 -0.43 5.37 -4.82
N ILE A 122 -1.63 5.45 -4.26
CA ILE A 122 -2.63 4.39 -4.16
C ILE A 122 -3.67 4.65 -5.24
N LEU A 123 -3.90 3.67 -6.10
CA LEU A 123 -4.90 3.74 -7.17
C LEU A 123 -6.15 2.97 -6.76
N VAL A 124 -7.24 3.71 -6.61
CA VAL A 124 -8.56 3.17 -6.28
C VAL A 124 -9.34 2.98 -7.57
N PHE A 125 -9.89 1.79 -7.75
CA PHE A 125 -10.66 1.40 -8.90
C PHE A 125 -12.14 1.25 -8.56
N ASP A 126 -12.99 1.67 -9.48
CA ASP A 126 -14.43 1.43 -9.49
C ASP A 126 -14.84 0.84 -10.85
N ALA A 127 -16.10 0.42 -10.99
CA ALA A 127 -16.69 -0.07 -12.22
C ALA A 127 -18.16 0.30 -12.33
N ASP A 128 -18.60 0.67 -13.54
CA ASP A 128 -20.03 0.83 -13.82
C ASP A 128 -20.75 -0.49 -14.15
N ASP A 129 -20.03 -1.59 -14.49
CA ASP A 129 -20.58 -2.98 -14.46
C ASP A 129 -19.59 -4.06 -14.98
N SER A 130 -18.67 -3.73 -15.89
CA SER A 130 -17.80 -4.75 -16.54
C SER A 130 -16.34 -4.37 -16.74
N ARG A 131 -15.98 -3.09 -16.57
CA ARG A 131 -14.61 -2.61 -16.70
C ARG A 131 -14.20 -1.85 -15.46
N LEU A 132 -12.99 -2.09 -15.00
CA LEU A 132 -12.41 -1.33 -13.90
C LEU A 132 -11.73 -0.08 -14.46
N GLY A 133 -11.99 1.06 -13.85
CA GLY A 133 -11.33 2.32 -14.14
C GLY A 133 -10.78 2.95 -12.86
N ILE A 134 -9.76 3.79 -12.98
CA ILE A 134 -9.25 4.56 -11.84
C ILE A 134 -10.30 5.60 -11.47
N ALA A 135 -10.85 5.47 -10.26
CA ALA A 135 -11.78 6.43 -9.67
C ALA A 135 -11.01 7.51 -8.90
N GLU A 136 -9.92 7.13 -8.23
CA GLU A 136 -9.14 8.04 -7.37
C GLU A 136 -7.66 7.64 -7.36
N ALA A 137 -6.78 8.63 -7.35
CA ALA A 137 -5.35 8.45 -7.11
C ALA A 137 -4.97 9.22 -5.83
N ILE A 138 -4.62 8.48 -4.78
CA ILE A 138 -4.41 9.03 -3.44
C ILE A 138 -2.92 8.95 -3.12
N PRO A 139 -2.26 10.07 -2.79
CA PRO A 139 -0.91 9.99 -2.26
C PRO A 139 -0.88 9.23 -0.94
N LEU A 140 0.06 8.30 -0.74
CA LEU A 140 0.14 7.43 0.44
C LEU A 140 0.20 8.24 1.73
N SER A 141 0.81 9.43 1.70
CA SER A 141 0.87 10.36 2.85
C SER A 141 -0.49 10.95 3.25
N GLN A 142 -1.45 10.94 2.33
CA GLN A 142 -2.80 11.48 2.46
C GLN A 142 -3.87 10.40 2.62
N PHE A 143 -3.48 9.12 2.58
CA PHE A 143 -4.40 8.01 2.74
C PHE A 143 -5.04 8.03 4.14
N ASP A 144 -6.37 7.95 4.20
CA ASP A 144 -7.14 7.83 5.45
C ASP A 144 -7.58 6.38 5.66
N PRO A 145 -6.94 5.63 6.58
CA PRO A 145 -7.28 4.23 6.84
C PRO A 145 -8.72 4.03 7.33
N ARG A 146 -9.40 5.07 7.82
CA ARG A 146 -10.80 4.99 8.26
C ARG A 146 -11.78 4.78 7.10
N ARG A 147 -11.32 4.91 5.85
CA ARG A 147 -12.10 4.60 4.65
C ARG A 147 -12.14 3.10 4.35
N MET A 148 -11.26 2.30 4.94
CA MET A 148 -11.20 0.86 4.70
C MET A 148 -12.47 0.17 5.21
N THR A 149 -13.02 -0.73 4.40
CA THR A 149 -14.25 -1.47 4.71
C THR A 149 -14.14 -2.94 4.31
N TYR A 150 -14.89 -3.80 4.99
CA TYR A 150 -14.83 -5.25 4.83
C TYR A 150 -16.24 -5.87 4.90
N PRO A 151 -17.10 -5.59 3.91
CA PRO A 151 -18.45 -6.15 3.91
C PRO A 151 -18.42 -7.66 3.65
N ASP A 152 -19.27 -8.40 4.36
CA ASP A 152 -19.47 -9.84 4.18
C ASP A 152 -20.40 -10.14 2.98
N GLU A 153 -21.20 -9.16 2.57
CA GLU A 153 -22.11 -9.25 1.44
C GLU A 153 -21.87 -8.13 0.42
N ARG A 154 -21.93 -8.49 -0.89
CA ARG A 154 -21.69 -7.55 -2.00
C ARG A 154 -22.51 -6.27 -1.90
N GLY A 155 -23.79 -6.40 -1.57
CA GLY A 155 -24.70 -5.26 -1.60
C GLY A 155 -24.84 -4.63 -2.98
N ALA A 156 -24.56 -3.34 -3.06
CA ALA A 156 -24.58 -2.55 -4.28
C ALA A 156 -23.19 -2.37 -4.93
N ILE A 157 -22.13 -2.99 -4.39
CA ILE A 157 -20.79 -2.94 -5.01
C ILE A 157 -20.87 -3.47 -6.43
N ALA A 158 -20.23 -2.75 -7.36
CA ALA A 158 -20.10 -3.15 -8.75
C ALA A 158 -19.61 -4.60 -8.88
N VAL A 159 -20.19 -5.34 -9.83
CA VAL A 159 -19.91 -6.79 -9.97
C VAL A 159 -18.43 -7.05 -10.22
N ALA A 160 -17.78 -6.25 -11.06
CA ALA A 160 -16.36 -6.37 -11.36
C ALA A 160 -15.48 -6.12 -10.12
N VAL A 161 -15.78 -5.08 -9.33
CA VAL A 161 -15.06 -4.77 -8.09
C VAL A 161 -15.18 -5.93 -7.09
N TRP A 162 -16.40 -6.41 -6.87
CA TRP A 162 -16.65 -7.52 -5.94
C TRP A 162 -15.95 -8.82 -6.37
N ALA A 163 -15.94 -9.13 -7.66
CA ALA A 163 -15.29 -10.33 -8.18
C ALA A 163 -13.77 -10.31 -7.91
N VAL A 164 -13.11 -9.16 -8.07
CA VAL A 164 -11.69 -9.02 -7.75
C VAL A 164 -11.46 -9.15 -6.24
N TYR A 165 -12.28 -8.49 -5.41
CA TYR A 165 -12.20 -8.59 -3.95
C TYR A 165 -12.32 -10.03 -3.44
N GLN A 166 -13.30 -10.80 -3.95
CA GLN A 166 -13.48 -12.21 -3.56
C GLN A 166 -12.26 -13.07 -3.91
N ARG A 167 -11.66 -12.86 -5.09
CA ARG A 167 -10.43 -13.56 -5.47
C ARG A 167 -9.27 -13.26 -4.52
N VAL A 168 -9.13 -12.01 -4.08
CA VAL A 168 -8.10 -11.63 -3.08
C VAL A 168 -8.37 -12.33 -1.75
N LEU A 169 -9.62 -12.34 -1.27
CA LEU A 169 -9.96 -13.04 -0.03
C LEU A 169 -9.67 -14.54 -0.10
N GLU A 170 -9.96 -15.19 -1.24
CA GLU A 170 -9.64 -16.60 -1.47
C GLU A 170 -8.13 -16.86 -1.40
N GLN A 171 -7.31 -15.99 -2.00
CA GLN A 171 -5.86 -16.07 -1.94
C GLN A 171 -5.32 -15.92 -0.51
N VAL A 172 -5.77 -14.89 0.21
CA VAL A 172 -5.35 -14.65 1.61
C VAL A 172 -5.74 -15.83 2.51
N ARG A 173 -6.94 -16.40 2.31
CA ARG A 173 -7.39 -17.60 3.04
C ARG A 173 -6.56 -18.84 2.70
N ALA A 174 -6.10 -18.98 1.47
CA ALA A 174 -5.23 -20.08 1.06
C ALA A 174 -3.80 -19.96 1.62
N GLU A 175 -3.34 -18.75 1.87
CA GLU A 175 -2.01 -18.45 2.43
C GLU A 175 -1.96 -18.48 3.96
N THR A 176 -3.12 -18.50 4.63
CA THR A 176 -3.23 -18.58 6.10
C THR A 176 -3.37 -20.06 6.51
N PRO A 177 -2.36 -20.70 7.14
CA PRO A 177 -2.38 -22.12 7.51
C PRO A 177 -3.34 -22.48 8.65
#